data_AF-A0A7C5HXF0-F1
#
_entry.id   AF-A0A7C5HXF0-F1
#
_cell.length_a   1.000
_cell.length_b   1.000
_cell.length_c   1.000
_cell.angle_alpha   90.00
_cell.angle_beta   90.00
_cell.angle_gamma   90.00
#
_symmetry.space_group_name_H-M   'P 1'
#
loop_
_entity.id
_entity.type
_entity.pdbx_description
1 polymer ?
#
loop_
_entity_poly.entity_id
_entity_poly.type
_entity_poly.pdbx_seq_one_letter_code
_entity_poly.pdbx_strand_id
1 'polypeptide(L)'
;MLDLYRIRKDLHKIPELGFEEYKTHKYILNILKHFKNLKIHVFNFTGILIEYSYGKGEYKLFRADMDALPIKEETDCDFQSKHRG
;
A
#
# COMPACT_ATOMS: atom_id res chain seq x y z
N MET A 1 15.00 -2.92 9.21
CA MET A 1 14.68 -3.73 8.01
C MET A 1 13.16 -3.83 7.92
N LEU A 2 12.55 -3.76 6.73
CA LEU A 2 11.11 -3.98 6.58
C LEU A 2 10.77 -5.44 6.87
N ASP A 3 9.68 -5.67 7.60
CA ASP A 3 9.06 -7.00 7.72
C ASP A 3 7.90 -7.09 6.74
N LEU A 4 8.16 -7.67 5.57
CA LEU A 4 7.17 -7.76 4.48
C LEU A 4 5.99 -8.67 4.84
N TYR A 5 6.20 -9.69 5.69
CA TYR A 5 5.12 -10.58 6.11
C TYR A 5 4.16 -9.87 7.05
N ARG A 6 4.71 -9.07 7.99
CA ARG A 6 3.91 -8.19 8.84
C ARG A 6 3.14 -7.15 8.04
N ILE A 7 3.79 -6.48 7.08
CA ILE A 7 3.14 -5.50 6.21
C ILE A 7 1.95 -6.11 5.46
N ARG A 8 2.15 -7.29 4.84
CA ARG A 8 1.09 -8.01 4.14
C ARG A 8 -0.08 -8.34 5.07
N LYS A 9 0.19 -8.77 6.32
CA LYS A 9 -0.84 -9.05 7.33
C LYS A 9 -1.56 -7.80 7.82
N ASP A 10 -0.84 -6.69 8.01
CA ASP A 10 -1.43 -5.43 8.44
C ASP A 10 -2.36 -4.88 7.36
N LEU A 11 -1.96 -4.92 6.09
CA LEU A 11 -2.79 -4.53 4.94
C LEU A 11 -4.03 -5.43 4.80
N HIS A 12 -3.89 -6.75 4.97
CA HIS A 12 -5.02 -7.68 4.92
C HIS A 12 -6.11 -7.39 5.95
N LYS A 13 -5.74 -6.81 7.10
CA LYS A 13 -6.69 -6.46 8.18
C LYS A 13 -7.54 -5.22 7.84
N ILE A 14 -7.16 -4.41 6.85
CA ILE A 14 -7.79 -3.12 6.53
C ILE A 14 -8.24 -3.04 5.05
N PRO A 15 -9.04 -4.00 4.56
CA PRO A 15 -9.41 -4.00 3.14
C PRO A 15 -10.32 -2.80 2.83
N GLU A 16 -10.09 -2.13 1.70
CA GLU A 16 -10.83 -0.93 1.29
C GLU A 16 -11.16 -1.02 -0.20
N LEU A 17 -12.33 -0.55 -0.59
CA LEU A 17 -12.80 -0.57 -1.97
C LEU A 17 -11.99 0.36 -2.86
N GLY A 18 -12.04 0.10 -4.16
CA GLY A 18 -11.43 0.96 -5.17
C GLY A 18 -11.83 2.43 -5.00
N PHE A 19 -10.84 3.32 -5.02
CA PHE A 19 -10.94 4.77 -4.79
C PHE A 19 -11.24 5.21 -3.35
N GLU A 20 -11.40 4.29 -2.40
CA GLU A 20 -11.67 4.56 -0.98
C GLU A 20 -10.57 4.02 -0.03
N GLU A 21 -9.39 3.71 -0.56
CA GLU A 21 -8.23 3.10 0.11
C GLU A 21 -7.49 4.07 1.07
N TYR A 22 -8.21 4.85 1.87
CA TYR A 22 -7.64 5.91 2.71
C TYR A 22 -6.69 5.39 3.80
N LYS A 23 -7.02 4.27 4.46
CA LYS A 23 -6.17 3.67 5.49
C LYS A 23 -4.97 3.00 4.86
N THR A 24 -5.16 2.28 3.75
CA THR A 24 -4.10 1.61 2.99
C THR A 24 -3.11 2.63 2.43
N HIS A 25 -3.60 3.69 1.80
CA HIS A 25 -2.80 4.83 1.33
C HIS A 25 -1.98 5.45 2.46
N LYS A 26 -2.61 5.76 3.60
CA LYS A 26 -1.92 6.33 4.78
C LYS A 26 -0.87 5.37 5.34
N TYR A 27 -1.15 4.07 5.39
CA TYR A 27 -0.23 3.05 5.89
C TYR A 27 1.03 2.98 5.01
N ILE A 28 0.86 2.90 3.69
CA ILE A 28 1.96 2.87 2.72
C ILE A 28 2.80 4.15 2.82
N LEU A 29 2.17 5.33 2.82
CA LEU A 29 2.89 6.59 2.97
C LEU A 29 3.71 6.67 4.26
N ASN A 30 3.19 6.15 5.37
CA ASN A 30 3.93 6.14 6.63
C ASN A 30 5.17 5.24 6.58
N ILE A 31 5.10 4.10 5.88
CA ILE A 31 6.28 3.27 5.63
C ILE A 31 7.30 4.01 4.77
N LEU A 32 6.84 4.60 3.67
CA LEU A 32 7.71 5.24 2.66
C LEU A 32 8.46 6.46 3.18
N LYS A 33 7.88 7.21 4.13
CA LYS A 33 8.52 8.38 4.78
C LYS A 33 9.87 8.06 5.43
N HIS A 34 10.14 6.80 5.76
CA HIS A 34 11.39 6.39 6.39
C HIS A 34 12.52 6.09 5.39
N PHE A 35 12.25 6.11 4.09
CA PHE A 35 13.23 5.84 3.05
C PHE A 35 13.90 7.12 2.57
N LYS A 36 15.22 7.06 2.40
CA LYS A 36 16.00 8.13 1.76
C LYS A 36 15.93 7.99 0.24
N ASN A 37 16.14 9.09 -0.48
CA ASN A 37 16.16 9.14 -1.95
C ASN A 37 14.84 8.74 -2.62
N LEU A 38 13.72 8.85 -1.90
CA LEU A 38 12.39 8.74 -2.48
C LEU A 38 11.76 10.13 -2.58
N LYS A 39 11.23 10.46 -3.76
CA LYS A 39 10.27 11.53 -3.94
C LYS A 39 8.89 10.91 -4.08
N ILE A 40 8.00 11.26 -3.17
CA ILE A 40 6.64 10.73 -3.10
C ILE A 40 5.70 11.75 -3.72
N HIS A 41 4.93 11.32 -4.73
CA HIS A 41 3.90 12.11 -5.38
C HIS A 41 2.54 11.53 -4.99
N VAL A 42 1.67 12.39 -4.45
CA VAL A 42 0.29 12.05 -4.06
C VAL A 42 -0.69 12.78 -4.99
N PHE A 43 -1.85 12.19 -5.20
CA PHE A 43 -2.88 12.71 -6.11
C PHE A 43 -4.15 13.10 -5.35
N ASN A 44 -5.15 13.66 -6.05
CA ASN A 44 -6.48 13.93 -5.49
C ASN A 44 -7.32 12.65 -5.24
N PHE A 45 -6.71 11.49 -5.43
CA PHE A 45 -7.24 10.15 -5.16
C PHE A 45 -6.14 9.34 -4.44
N THR A 46 -6.44 8.10 -4.09
CA THR A 46 -5.60 7.22 -3.25
C THR A 46 -4.37 6.65 -3.94
N GLY A 47 -4.05 7.06 -5.17
CA GLY A 47 -2.84 6.62 -5.86
C GLY A 47 -1.56 7.17 -5.24
N ILE A 48 -0.46 6.41 -5.36
CA ILE A 48 0.88 6.83 -4.92
C ILE A 48 1.85 6.58 -6.08
N LEU A 49 2.59 7.62 -6.48
CA LEU A 49 3.73 7.46 -7.37
C LEU A 49 5.02 7.70 -6.56
N ILE A 50 5.93 6.75 -6.65
CA ILE A 50 7.22 6.79 -5.96
C ILE A 50 8.32 6.92 -7.01
N GLU A 51 9.07 7.99 -6.92
CA GLU A 51 10.25 8.22 -7.74
C GLU A 51 11.49 7.95 -6.88
N TYR A 52 12.22 6.89 -7.23
CA TYR A 52 13.53 6.59 -6.67
C TYR A 52 14.61 6.92 -7.71
N SER A 53 15.54 7.79 -7.33
CA SER A 53 16.60 8.25 -8.22
C SER A 53 17.97 8.06 -7.57
N TYR A 54 18.85 7.35 -8.27
CA TYR A 54 20.24 7.15 -7.86
C TYR A 54 21.14 7.18 -9.10
N GLY A 55 21.93 8.25 -9.24
CA GLY A 55 22.78 8.46 -10.42
C GLY A 55 22.01 8.89 -11.67
N LYS A 56 22.59 8.62 -12.85
CA LYS A 56 22.00 8.93 -14.16
C LYS A 56 21.64 7.63 -14.87
N GLY A 57 20.50 7.60 -15.55
CA GLY A 57 20.04 6.44 -16.31
C GLY A 57 18.56 6.56 -16.68
N GLU A 58 18.05 5.55 -17.38
CA GLU A 58 16.63 5.45 -17.73
C GLU A 58 15.79 5.01 -16.53
N TYR A 59 14.53 5.44 -16.49
CA TYR A 59 13.57 5.00 -15.49
C TYR A 59 13.01 3.62 -15.84
N LYS A 60 12.80 2.80 -14.81
CA LYS A 60 11.99 1.58 -14.88
C LYS A 60 10.74 1.77 -14.04
N LEU A 61 9.58 1.40 -14.60
CA LEU A 61 8.29 1.53 -13.92
C LEU A 61 7.83 0.19 -13.38
N PHE A 62 7.42 0.18 -12.12
CA PHE A 62 6.73 -0.93 -11.47
C PHE A 62 5.35 -0.46 -11.03
N ARG A 63 4.35 -1.34 -11.11
CA ARG A 63 2.97 -1.05 -10.70
C ARG A 63 2.44 -2.17 -9.84
N ALA A 64 1.77 -1.80 -8.76
CA ALA A 64 0.95 -2.68 -7.92
C ALA A 64 -0.37 -1.96 -7.60
N ASP A 65 -1.47 -2.69 -7.53
CA ASP A 65 -2.75 -2.26 -6.96
C ASP A 65 -2.83 -2.60 -5.47
N MET A 66 -3.88 -2.09 -4.82
CA MET A 66 -4.06 -2.22 -3.37
C MET A 66 -5.52 -2.20 -2.91
N ASP A 67 -6.48 -2.05 -3.82
CA ASP A 67 -7.90 -2.15 -3.51
C ASP A 67 -8.30 -3.60 -3.19
N ALA A 68 -9.33 -3.72 -2.35
CA ALA A 68 -9.93 -4.97 -1.96
C ALA A 68 -11.29 -5.18 -2.67
N LEU A 69 -12.04 -6.18 -2.21
CA LEU A 69 -13.29 -6.60 -2.82
C LEU A 69 -14.41 -6.61 -1.79
N PRO A 70 -15.66 -6.29 -2.17
CA PRO A 70 -16.82 -6.27 -1.26
C PRO A 70 -17.30 -7.68 -0.89
N ILE A 71 -16.40 -8.54 -0.43
CA ILE A 71 -16.64 -9.94 -0.08
C ILE A 71 -16.40 -10.09 1.42
N LYS A 72 -17.26 -10.87 2.07
CA LYS A 72 -17.03 -11.27 3.46
C LYS A 72 -15.93 -12.34 3.47
N GLU A 73 -14.83 -12.06 4.16
CA GLU A 73 -13.78 -13.05 4.36
C GLU A 73 -14.31 -14.23 5.20
N GLU A 74 -14.01 -15.46 4.75
CA GLU A 74 -14.37 -16.71 5.44
C GLU A 74 -13.13 -17.54 5.83
N THR A 75 -11.95 -16.90 5.86
CA THR A 75 -10.75 -17.55 6.39
C THR A 75 -10.72 -17.49 7.92
N ASP A 76 -9.97 -18.39 8.54
CA ASP A 76 -9.77 -18.43 10.01
C ASP A 76 -8.32 -18.09 10.38
N CYS A 77 -7.74 -17.10 9.71
CA CYS A 77 -6.36 -16.69 9.96
C CYS A 77 -6.29 -15.54 10.99
N ASP A 78 -5.18 -15.47 11.75
CA ASP A 78 -4.93 -14.43 12.77
C ASP A 78 -4.86 -12.98 12.22
N PHE A 79 -4.98 -12.82 10.91
CA PHE A 79 -4.88 -11.55 10.21
C PHE A 79 -6.07 -11.24 9.30
N GLN A 80 -7.20 -11.92 9.52
CA GLN A 80 -8.45 -11.63 8.83
C GLN A 80 -8.81 -10.13 8.85
N SER A 81 -9.55 -9.75 7.81
CA SER A 81 -10.16 -8.45 7.60
C SER A 81 -10.96 -8.02 8.82
N LYS A 82 -10.73 -6.80 9.31
CA LYS A 82 -11.45 -6.25 10.48
C LYS A 82 -12.77 -5.59 10.13
N HIS A 83 -13.01 -5.36 8.85
CA HIS A 83 -14.24 -4.78 8.31
C HIS A 83 -14.44 -5.30 6.88
N ARG A 84 -15.63 -5.08 6.33
CA ARG A 84 -15.87 -5.26 4.90
C ARG A 84 -15.14 -4.16 4.13
N GLY A 85 -14.76 -4.47 2.91
CA GLY A 85 -14.07 -3.59 1.98
C GLY A 85 -13.39 -4.42 0.93
#